data_AF-A0A7C0YQW0-F1
#
_entry.id   AF-A0A7C0YQW0-F1
#
_cell.length_a   1.000
_cell.length_b   1.000
_cell.length_c   1.000
_cell.angle_alpha   90.00
_cell.angle_beta   90.00
_cell.angle_gamma   90.00
#
_symmetry.space_group_name_H-M   'P 1'
#
loop_
_entity.id
_entity.type
_entity.pdbx_description
1 polymer ?
#
loop_
_entity_poly.entity_id
_entity_poly.type
_entity_poly.pdbx_seq_one_letter_code
_entity_poly.pdbx_strand_id
1 'polypeptide(L)'
;MSNKTQKTKKDKKQLALDLKDAYKMVSPFIEKHTSIVCPDCENLCCKDRHGRYDKNDLVYMGALGIDTASDSCGREEAGRCRYMTEKGSDLDRWMRPYRCTFFFCDALLKSLENDNAKLYRTFMEYFKHMVSIRKKLLDQSP
;
A
#
# COMPACT_ATOMS: atom_id res chain seq x y z
N MET A 1 6.30 -34.73 -9.01
CA MET A 1 5.48 -33.62 -8.46
C MET A 1 6.29 -32.35 -8.12
N SER A 2 7.61 -32.31 -8.28
CA SER A 2 8.46 -31.19 -7.84
C SER A 2 8.49 -29.96 -8.77
N ASN A 3 8.12 -30.11 -10.05
CA ASN A 3 8.31 -29.05 -11.06
C ASN A 3 7.18 -27.99 -11.09
N LYS A 4 5.94 -28.39 -10.77
CA LYS A 4 4.76 -27.49 -10.76
C LYS A 4 4.83 -26.49 -9.59
N THR A 5 5.18 -26.98 -8.40
CA THR A 5 5.30 -26.16 -7.18
C THR A 5 6.43 -25.12 -7.28
N GLN A 6 7.56 -25.46 -7.92
CA GLN A 6 8.67 -24.52 -8.13
C GLN A 6 8.31 -23.43 -9.14
N LYS A 7 7.60 -23.77 -10.22
CA LYS A 7 7.09 -22.80 -11.21
C LYS A 7 6.11 -21.81 -10.58
N THR A 8 5.10 -22.29 -9.84
CA THR A 8 4.11 -21.42 -9.18
C THR A 8 4.74 -20.49 -8.14
N LYS A 9 5.75 -20.94 -7.39
CA LYS A 9 6.50 -20.07 -6.45
C LYS A 9 7.27 -18.97 -7.18
N LYS A 10 7.90 -19.29 -8.31
CA LYS A 10 8.63 -18.32 -9.15
C LYS A 10 7.68 -17.28 -9.74
N ASP A 11 6.52 -17.71 -10.21
CA ASP A 11 5.48 -16.82 -10.76
C ASP A 11 4.91 -15.88 -9.68
N LYS A 12 4.69 -16.39 -8.46
CA LYS A 12 4.20 -15.60 -7.31
C LYS A 12 5.20 -14.52 -6.90
N LYS A 13 6.48 -14.88 -6.79
CA LYS A 13 7.55 -13.93 -6.46
C LYS A 13 7.67 -12.84 -7.52
N GLN A 14 7.57 -13.20 -8.81
CA GLN A 14 7.64 -12.22 -9.89
C GLN A 14 6.46 -11.24 -9.82
N LEU A 15 5.22 -11.72 -9.65
CA LEU A 15 4.06 -10.85 -9.48
C LEU A 15 4.17 -9.91 -8.29
N ALA A 16 4.80 -10.36 -7.19
CA ALA A 16 5.05 -9.50 -6.04
C ALA A 16 6.10 -8.43 -6.34
N LEU A 17 7.15 -8.74 -7.09
CA LEU A 17 8.12 -7.74 -7.55
C LEU A 17 7.46 -6.72 -8.49
N ASP A 18 6.66 -7.18 -9.44
CA ASP A 18 5.93 -6.31 -10.37
C ASP A 18 4.95 -5.40 -9.60
N LEU A 19 4.26 -5.93 -8.58
CA LEU A 19 3.38 -5.15 -7.72
C LEU A 19 4.16 -4.10 -6.89
N LYS A 20 5.34 -4.46 -6.39
CA LYS A 20 6.24 -3.52 -5.69
C LYS A 20 6.62 -2.36 -6.60
N ASP A 21 6.97 -2.62 -7.84
CA ASP A 21 7.33 -1.58 -8.79
C ASP A 21 6.11 -0.73 -9.20
N ALA A 22 4.94 -1.34 -9.36
CA ALA A 22 3.69 -0.61 -9.57
C ALA A 22 3.36 0.34 -8.39
N TYR A 23 3.60 -0.07 -7.14
CA TYR A 23 3.48 0.83 -5.97
C TYR A 23 4.43 2.02 -6.06
N LYS A 24 5.69 1.79 -6.45
CA LYS A 24 6.66 2.88 -6.63
C LYS A 24 6.25 3.84 -7.73
N MET A 25 5.58 3.37 -8.78
CA MET A 25 5.07 4.23 -9.85
C MET A 25 3.93 5.14 -9.39
N VAL A 26 3.01 4.65 -8.55
CA VAL A 26 1.89 5.47 -8.04
C VAL A 26 2.29 6.36 -6.86
N SER A 27 3.38 6.01 -6.14
CA SER A 27 3.75 6.67 -4.89
C SER A 27 4.02 8.18 -5.03
N PRO A 28 4.78 8.68 -6.02
CA PRO A 28 5.10 10.10 -6.14
C PRO A 28 3.85 10.98 -6.25
N PHE A 29 2.82 10.51 -6.97
CA PHE A 29 1.58 11.24 -7.10
C PHE A 29 0.87 11.37 -5.75
N ILE A 30 0.72 10.27 -5.01
CA ILE A 30 0.09 10.32 -3.68
C ILE A 30 0.95 11.13 -2.70
N GLU A 31 2.28 10.98 -2.76
CA GLU A 31 3.22 11.69 -1.88
C GLU A 31 3.15 13.20 -2.04
N LYS A 32 3.05 13.68 -3.29
CA LYS A 32 2.82 15.10 -3.59
C LYS A 32 1.63 15.62 -2.78
N HIS A 33 0.48 14.95 -2.87
CA HIS A 33 -0.74 15.41 -2.19
C HIS A 33 -0.67 15.26 -0.67
N THR A 34 -0.08 14.18 -0.14
CA THR A 34 0.10 14.03 1.31
C THR A 34 1.08 15.06 1.87
N SER A 35 2.12 15.44 1.14
CA SER A 35 3.06 16.49 1.58
C SER A 35 2.43 17.88 1.68
N ILE A 36 1.36 18.13 0.91
CA ILE A 36 0.60 19.39 0.95
C ILE A 36 -0.44 19.36 2.09
N VAL A 37 -1.13 18.23 2.27
CA VAL A 37 -2.32 18.15 3.14
C VAL A 37 -1.99 17.71 4.56
N CYS A 38 -1.05 16.79 4.74
CA CYS A 38 -0.82 16.14 6.03
C CYS A 38 -0.12 17.00 7.10
N PRO A 39 0.82 17.91 6.77
CA PRO A 39 1.49 18.72 7.79
C PRO A 39 0.55 19.59 8.63
N ASP A 40 -0.53 20.09 8.02
CA ASP A 40 -1.51 20.97 8.66
C ASP A 40 -2.79 20.22 9.10
N CYS A 41 -2.75 18.89 9.14
CA CYS A 41 -3.94 18.07 9.40
C CYS A 41 -4.22 17.94 10.91
N GLU A 42 -5.29 18.59 11.37
CA GLU A 42 -5.75 18.50 12.76
C GLU A 42 -6.40 17.15 13.10
N ASN A 43 -6.96 16.47 12.09
CA ASN A 43 -7.63 15.18 12.27
C ASN A 43 -6.81 14.03 11.65
N LEU A 44 -5.88 13.50 12.45
CA LEU A 44 -4.98 12.42 12.03
C LEU A 44 -5.74 11.16 11.60
N CYS A 45 -5.84 10.97 10.28
CA CYS A 45 -6.43 9.77 9.70
C CYS A 45 -5.49 8.54 9.77
N CYS A 46 -4.23 8.75 10.13
CA CYS A 46 -3.21 7.72 10.33
C CYS A 46 -3.40 6.99 11.67
N LYS A 47 -4.53 6.28 11.79
CA LYS A 47 -4.88 5.44 12.92
C LYS A 47 -4.26 4.05 12.79
N ASP A 48 -3.98 3.38 13.91
CA ASP A 48 -3.37 2.04 13.92
C ASP A 48 -4.17 1.02 13.12
N ARG A 49 -5.51 1.13 13.08
CA ARG A 49 -6.38 0.28 12.26
C ARG A 49 -6.01 0.24 10.77
N HIS A 50 -5.45 1.33 10.23
CA HIS A 50 -5.04 1.40 8.82
C HIS A 50 -3.66 0.79 8.62
N GLY A 51 -2.79 0.83 9.63
CA GLY A 51 -1.44 0.31 9.61
C GLY A 51 -1.34 -1.21 9.79
N ARG A 52 -2.43 -1.91 10.04
CA ARG A 52 -2.43 -3.38 10.21
C ARG A 52 -2.50 -4.09 8.88
N TYR A 53 -1.63 -5.07 8.68
CA TYR A 53 -1.70 -5.93 7.50
C TYR A 53 -2.91 -6.87 7.58
N ASP A 54 -3.65 -6.97 6.48
CA ASP A 54 -4.66 -8.02 6.31
C ASP A 54 -4.04 -9.28 5.68
N LYS A 55 -4.83 -10.36 5.57
CA LYS A 55 -4.39 -11.63 4.96
C LYS A 55 -3.82 -11.46 3.54
N ASN A 56 -4.32 -10.52 2.75
CA ASN A 56 -3.90 -10.30 1.37
C ASN A 56 -2.57 -9.53 1.33
N ASP A 57 -2.37 -8.62 2.29
CA ASP A 57 -1.08 -7.96 2.47
C ASP A 57 -0.01 -8.95 2.93
N LEU A 58 -0.33 -9.86 3.85
CA LEU A 58 0.59 -10.92 4.28
C LEU A 58 1.00 -11.85 3.13
N VAL A 59 0.08 -12.16 2.20
CA VAL A 59 0.39 -12.91 0.98
C VAL A 59 1.45 -12.19 0.13
N TYR A 60 1.32 -10.87 -0.01
CA TYR A 60 2.24 -10.05 -0.76
C TYR A 60 3.61 -9.95 -0.08
N MET A 61 3.65 -9.63 1.22
CA MET A 61 4.90 -9.54 1.97
C MET A 61 5.63 -10.88 2.03
N GLY A 62 4.90 -11.98 2.27
CA GLY A 62 5.45 -13.32 2.25
C GLY A 62 6.01 -13.73 0.89
N ALA A 63 5.38 -13.31 -0.22
CA ALA A 63 5.92 -13.55 -1.58
C ALA A 63 7.23 -12.80 -1.84
N LEU A 64 7.45 -11.66 -1.18
CA LEU A 64 8.72 -10.93 -1.20
C LEU A 64 9.75 -11.47 -0.20
N GLY A 65 9.37 -12.42 0.67
CA GLY A 65 10.22 -12.92 1.75
C GLY A 65 10.41 -11.92 2.89
N ILE A 66 9.45 -11.00 3.07
CA ILE A 66 9.47 -10.00 4.14
C ILE A 66 8.66 -10.53 5.32
N ASP A 67 9.27 -10.52 6.49
CA ASP A 67 8.59 -10.86 7.73
C ASP A 67 7.90 -9.62 8.32
N THR A 68 6.61 -9.74 8.58
CA THR A 68 5.78 -8.71 9.22
C THR A 68 5.40 -9.09 10.66
N ALA A 69 6.00 -10.15 11.22
CA ALA A 69 5.65 -10.75 12.52
C ALA A 69 5.74 -9.80 13.72
N SER A 70 6.30 -8.59 13.56
CA SER A 70 6.30 -7.56 14.60
C SER A 70 4.98 -6.81 14.74
N ASP A 71 3.90 -7.21 14.04
CA ASP A 71 2.61 -6.58 14.19
C ASP A 71 1.98 -6.89 15.57
N SER A 72 2.44 -6.15 16.58
CA SER A 72 2.08 -6.28 17.99
C SER A 72 0.57 -6.40 18.21
N CYS A 73 0.15 -7.56 18.72
CA CYS A 73 -1.17 -7.78 19.30
C CYS A 73 -1.40 -6.81 20.48
N GLY A 74 -2.62 -6.28 20.61
CA GLY A 74 -3.04 -5.51 21.80
C GLY A 74 -2.93 -3.99 21.71
N ARG A 75 -2.52 -3.40 20.57
CA ARG A 75 -2.64 -1.93 20.38
C ARG A 75 -4.09 -1.52 20.15
N GLU A 76 -4.46 -0.33 20.60
CA GLU A 76 -5.76 0.26 20.30
C GLU A 76 -5.85 0.66 18.82
N GLU A 77 -6.92 0.24 18.14
CA GLU A 77 -7.12 0.52 16.72
C GLU A 77 -7.32 2.00 16.40
N ALA A 78 -7.94 2.75 17.32
CA ALA A 78 -8.20 4.17 17.16
C ALA A 78 -6.98 5.05 17.45
N GLY A 79 -5.95 4.51 18.10
CA GLY A 79 -4.74 5.22 18.47
C GLY A 79 -3.85 5.59 17.28
N ARG A 80 -2.76 6.32 17.56
CA ARG A 80 -1.75 6.70 16.57
C ARG A 80 -1.15 5.46 15.91
N CYS A 81 -1.05 5.48 14.58
CA CYS A 81 -0.47 4.38 13.81
C CYS A 81 0.94 4.02 14.30
N ARG A 82 1.22 2.72 14.42
CA ARG A 82 2.53 2.18 14.83
C ARG A 82 3.71 2.60 13.97
N TYR A 83 3.46 2.93 12.71
CA TYR A 83 4.48 3.36 11.75
C TYR A 83 4.56 4.88 11.60
N MET A 84 3.85 5.65 12.43
CA MET A 84 3.82 7.11 12.35
C MET A 84 4.95 7.75 13.17
N THR A 85 5.80 8.53 12.51
CA THR A 85 6.85 9.35 13.11
C THR A 85 6.43 10.83 13.14
N GLU A 86 7.34 11.73 13.49
CA GLU A 86 7.14 13.18 13.35
C GLU A 86 7.16 13.65 11.89
N LYS A 87 7.83 12.90 11.00
CA LYS A 87 7.99 13.23 9.57
C LYS A 87 6.98 12.51 8.68
N GLY A 88 5.98 11.86 9.25
CA GLY A 88 5.05 10.98 8.54
C GLY A 88 5.38 9.50 8.76
N SER A 89 4.93 8.63 7.85
CA SER A 89 5.10 7.19 8.03
C SER A 89 6.54 6.75 7.74
N ASP A 90 7.10 5.90 8.62
CA ASP A 90 8.42 5.27 8.48
C ASP A 90 8.46 4.19 7.38
N LEU A 91 7.28 3.74 6.92
CA LEU A 91 7.19 2.73 5.87
C LEU A 91 7.19 3.38 4.49
N ASP A 92 7.98 2.82 3.59
CA ASP A 92 7.78 2.98 2.16
C ASP A 92 6.35 2.58 1.76
N ARG A 93 5.78 3.25 0.77
CA ARG A 93 4.39 3.00 0.35
C ARG A 93 4.12 1.56 -0.12
N TRP A 94 5.12 0.93 -0.75
CA TRP A 94 5.03 -0.48 -1.14
C TRP A 94 5.04 -1.43 0.07
N MET A 95 5.55 -0.99 1.22
CA MET A 95 5.48 -1.74 2.47
C MET A 95 4.19 -1.46 3.23
N ARG A 96 3.49 -0.35 3.00
CA ARG A 96 2.26 -0.05 3.77
C ARG A 96 1.13 -1.05 3.42
N PRO A 97 0.24 -1.39 4.38
CA PRO A 97 -0.96 -2.16 4.09
C PRO A 97 -1.78 -1.53 2.97
N TYR A 98 -2.46 -2.34 2.15
CA TYR A 98 -3.22 -1.84 1.00
C TYR A 98 -4.23 -0.76 1.40
N ARG A 99 -4.89 -0.96 2.55
CA ARG A 99 -5.85 0.01 3.10
C ARG A 99 -5.18 1.33 3.50
N CYS A 100 -3.98 1.30 4.08
CA CYS A 100 -3.23 2.52 4.42
C CYS A 100 -2.85 3.30 3.15
N THR A 101 -2.39 2.58 2.12
CA THR A 101 -1.92 3.21 0.88
C THR A 101 -3.03 3.93 0.11
N PHE A 102 -4.27 3.41 0.16
CA PHE A 102 -5.42 3.94 -0.58
C PHE A 102 -6.52 4.52 0.30
N PHE A 103 -6.20 4.87 1.55
CA PHE A 103 -7.08 5.69 2.36
C PHE A 103 -6.87 7.16 2.00
N PHE A 104 -7.90 7.79 1.44
CA PHE A 104 -7.90 9.22 1.13
C PHE A 104 -8.96 9.91 2.00
N CYS A 105 -8.55 10.85 2.85
CA CYS A 105 -9.49 11.71 3.58
C CYS A 105 -10.03 12.81 2.66
N ASP A 106 -11.09 13.50 3.07
CA ASP A 106 -11.74 14.56 2.26
C ASP A 106 -10.77 15.66 1.85
N ALA A 107 -9.84 16.06 2.71
CA ALA A 107 -8.84 17.07 2.38
C ALA A 107 -7.88 16.57 1.29
N LEU A 108 -7.50 15.29 1.32
CA LEU A 108 -6.64 14.68 0.32
C LEU A 108 -7.38 14.49 -1.02
N LEU A 109 -8.66 14.09 -0.97
CA LEU A 109 -9.53 14.00 -2.15
C LEU A 109 -9.68 15.36 -2.82
N LYS A 110 -9.93 16.44 -2.07
CA LYS A 110 -9.97 17.81 -2.60
C LYS A 110 -8.64 18.23 -3.24
N SER A 111 -7.52 17.87 -2.63
CA SER A 111 -6.18 18.15 -3.19
C SER A 111 -5.96 17.42 -4.54
N LEU A 112 -6.45 16.18 -4.64
CA LEU A 112 -6.40 15.38 -5.87
C LEU A 112 -7.30 15.96 -6.97
N GLU A 113 -8.54 16.36 -6.63
CA GLU A 113 -9.52 16.93 -7.55
C GLU A 113 -9.07 18.27 -8.15
N ASN A 114 -8.35 19.08 -7.37
CA ASN A 114 -7.84 20.37 -7.80
C ASN A 114 -6.54 20.28 -8.64
N ASP A 115 -5.97 19.09 -8.80
CA ASP A 115 -4.74 18.91 -9.59
C ASP A 115 -5.03 18.75 -11.09
N ASN A 116 -3.96 18.67 -11.88
CA ASN A 116 -4.04 18.46 -13.31
C ASN A 116 -4.76 17.14 -13.65
N ALA A 117 -5.91 17.25 -14.33
CA ALA A 117 -6.70 16.11 -14.78
C ALA A 117 -5.92 15.07 -15.61
N LYS A 118 -4.86 15.49 -16.32
CA LYS A 118 -3.96 14.57 -17.04
C LYS A 118 -3.17 13.70 -16.07
N LEU A 119 -2.60 14.28 -15.01
CA LEU A 119 -1.85 13.53 -13.99
C LEU A 119 -2.78 12.55 -13.26
N TYR A 120 -3.99 12.98 -12.92
CA TYR A 120 -4.98 12.11 -12.31
C TYR A 120 -5.36 10.91 -13.21
N ARG A 121 -5.57 11.14 -14.51
CA ARG A 121 -5.84 10.04 -15.47
C ARG A 121 -4.67 9.06 -15.53
N THR A 122 -3.45 9.56 -15.63
CA THR A 122 -2.24 8.72 -15.62
C THR A 122 -2.11 7.93 -14.32
N PHE A 123 -2.38 8.55 -13.16
CA PHE A 123 -2.42 7.86 -11.88
C PHE A 123 -3.47 6.74 -11.89
N MET A 124 -4.67 6.99 -12.40
CA MET A 124 -5.74 5.99 -12.48
C MET A 124 -5.39 4.81 -13.40
N GLU A 125 -4.64 5.03 -14.47
CA GLU A 125 -4.13 3.95 -15.33
C GLU A 125 -3.13 3.07 -14.59
N TYR A 126 -2.14 3.68 -13.91
CA TYR A 126 -1.19 2.94 -13.08
C TYR A 126 -1.87 2.21 -11.92
N PHE A 127 -2.86 2.84 -11.28
CA PHE A 127 -3.64 2.24 -10.21
C PHE A 127 -4.39 0.99 -10.71
N LYS A 128 -5.08 1.07 -11.86
CA LYS A 128 -5.76 -0.08 -12.48
C LYS A 128 -4.79 -1.22 -12.78
N HIS A 129 -3.61 -0.89 -13.31
CA HIS A 129 -2.57 -1.87 -13.58
C HIS A 129 -2.09 -2.56 -12.30
N MET A 130 -1.80 -1.78 -11.25
CA MET A 130 -1.40 -2.29 -9.94
C MET A 130 -2.48 -3.20 -9.32
N VAL A 131 -3.75 -2.83 -9.38
CA VAL A 131 -4.88 -3.66 -8.91
C VAL A 131 -4.97 -4.98 -9.69
N SER A 132 -4.73 -4.94 -11.01
CA SER A 132 -4.69 -6.15 -11.85
C SER A 132 -3.58 -7.10 -11.42
N ILE A 133 -2.36 -6.60 -11.17
CA ILE A 133 -1.24 -7.43 -10.68
C ILE A 133 -1.56 -8.01 -9.30
N ARG A 134 -2.07 -7.18 -8.38
CA ARG A 134 -2.48 -7.64 -7.04
C ARG A 134 -3.50 -8.75 -7.13
N LYS A 135 -4.51 -8.62 -7.99
CA LYS A 135 -5.50 -9.68 -8.21
C LYS A 135 -4.84 -10.99 -8.67
N LYS A 136 -3.97 -10.94 -9.68
CA LYS A 136 -3.23 -12.11 -10.17
C LYS A 136 -2.40 -12.78 -9.07
N LEU A 137 -1.76 -11.99 -8.21
CA LEU A 137 -0.99 -12.49 -7.08
C LEU A 137 -1.86 -13.22 -6.05
N LEU A 138 -3.03 -12.64 -5.74
CA LEU A 138 -3.97 -13.21 -4.77
C LEU A 138 -4.65 -14.47 -5.31
N ASP A 139 -5.01 -14.50 -6.61
CA ASP A 139 -5.62 -15.66 -7.27
C ASP A 139 -4.66 -16.88 -7.33
N GLN A 140 -3.36 -16.69 -7.09
CA GLN A 140 -2.36 -17.77 -6.94
C GLN A 140 -2.22 -18.30 -5.49
N SER A 141 -2.93 -17.71 -4.53
CA SER A 141 -2.94 -18.18 -3.14
C SER A 141 -4.14 -19.09 -2.92
N PRO A 142 -3.95 -20.23 -2.23
CA PRO A 142 -5.03 -21.19 -1.95
C PRO A 142 -6.12 -20.62 -1.04
#